data_AF-A0A839PB26-F1
#
_entry.id   AF-A0A839PB26-F1
#
_cell.length_a   1.000
_cell.length_b   1.000
_cell.length_c   1.000
_cell.angle_alpha   90.00
_cell.angle_beta   90.00
_cell.angle_gamma   90.00
#
_symmetry.space_group_name_H-M   'P 1'
#
loop_
_entity.id
_entity.type
_entity.pdbx_description
1 polymer ?
#
loop_
_entity_poly.entity_id
_entity_poly.type
_entity_poly.pdbx_seq_one_letter_code
_entity_poly.pdbx_strand_id
1 'polypeptide(L)' 'MDKTVPKGAAILLDFIRQTETGRSDRVSYDVIYGHNQDKLPKPITSMTLGDLVDAPASFNKRLKSSASGAAIIDLSKSLD' A
#
# COMPACT_ATOMS: atom_id res chain seq x y z
N MET A 1 9.92 -1.75 11.49
CA MET A 1 9.49 -3.15 11.43
C MET A 1 9.25 -3.64 12.85
N ASP A 2 8.22 -4.43 13.09
CA ASP A 2 8.00 -5.07 14.39
C ASP A 2 9.21 -5.95 14.77
N LYS A 3 9.55 -6.03 16.07
CA LYS A 3 10.73 -6.75 16.57
C LYS A 3 10.56 -8.28 16.51
N THR A 4 9.35 -8.78 16.33
CA THR A 4 9.03 -10.21 16.17
C THR A 4 9.34 -10.74 14.77
N VAL A 5 9.54 -9.86 13.79
CA VAL A 5 9.91 -10.26 12.43
C VAL A 5 11.37 -10.75 12.42
N PRO A 6 11.65 -11.98 11.96
CA PRO A 6 13.02 -12.48 11.85
C PRO A 6 13.91 -11.55 11.03
N LYS A 7 15.18 -11.40 11.43
CA LYS A 7 16.11 -10.42 10.84
C LYS A 7 16.24 -10.56 9.31
N GLY A 8 16.31 -11.78 8.80
CA GLY A 8 16.38 -12.03 7.35
C GLY A 8 15.12 -11.56 6.61
N ALA A 9 13.93 -11.82 7.17
CA ALA A 9 12.67 -11.37 6.61
C ALA A 9 12.55 -9.84 6.64
N ALA A 10 13.03 -9.19 7.70
CA ALA A 10 13.03 -7.73 7.80
C ALA A 10 13.87 -7.07 6.70
N ILE A 11 15.03 -7.64 6.35
CA ILE A 11 15.88 -7.14 5.24
C ILE A 11 15.15 -7.27 3.91
N LEU A 12 14.52 -8.42 3.65
CA LEU A 12 13.77 -8.64 2.41
C LEU A 12 12.60 -7.66 2.28
N LEU A 13 11.82 -7.49 3.35
CA LEU A 13 10.70 -6.55 3.36
C LEU A 13 11.14 -5.10 3.19
N ASP A 14 12.31 -4.72 3.71
CA ASP A 14 12.85 -3.37 3.52
C ASP A 14 13.32 -3.14 2.09
N PHE A 15 13.95 -4.14 1.47
CA PHE A 15 14.33 -4.12 0.06
C PHE A 15 13.10 -3.97 -0.86
N ILE A 16 12.05 -4.78 -0.63
CA ILE A 16 10.79 -4.70 -1.38
C ILE A 16 10.20 -3.30 -1.22
N ARG A 17 10.12 -2.80 0.01
CA ARG A 17 9.55 -1.47 0.29
C ARG A 17 10.27 -0.35 -0.43
N GLN A 18 11.58 -0.33 -0.38
CA GLN A 18 12.36 0.67 -1.08
C GLN A 18 12.21 0.57 -2.59
N THR A 19 12.14 -0.65 -3.14
CA THR A 19 11.97 -0.90 -4.58
C THR A 19 10.60 -0.43 -5.07
N GLU A 20 9.55 -0.77 -4.34
CA GLU A 20 8.16 -0.52 -4.74
C GLU A 20 7.74 0.94 -4.52
N THR A 21 8.27 1.59 -3.49
CA THR A 21 7.80 2.93 -3.08
C THR A 21 8.83 4.03 -3.27
N GLY A 22 10.10 3.68 -3.48
CA GLY A 22 11.23 4.62 -3.43
C GLY A 22 11.49 5.21 -2.03
N ARG A 23 10.81 4.72 -0.99
CA ARG A 23 10.81 5.30 0.36
C ARG A 23 11.16 4.27 1.42
N SER A 24 11.83 4.74 2.47
CA SER A 24 12.21 3.94 3.64
C SER A 24 11.63 4.49 4.95
N ASP A 25 10.80 5.51 4.90
CA ASP A 25 10.10 6.08 6.05
C ASP A 25 8.64 5.59 6.12
N ARG A 26 7.87 6.06 7.11
CA ARG A 26 6.47 5.66 7.30
C ARG A 26 5.58 6.03 6.10
N VAL A 27 5.96 7.06 5.33
CA VAL A 27 5.20 7.53 4.17
C VAL A 27 5.10 6.43 3.09
N SER A 28 6.01 5.45 3.06
CA SER A 28 5.89 4.28 2.18
C SER A 28 4.57 3.53 2.32
N TYR A 29 3.94 3.55 3.50
CA TYR A 29 2.66 2.89 3.75
C TYR A 29 1.47 3.63 3.14
N ASP A 30 1.64 4.90 2.76
CA ASP A 30 0.59 5.70 2.13
C ASP A 30 0.69 5.70 0.59
N VAL A 31 1.69 5.03 0.02
CA VAL A 31 1.90 5.00 -1.43
C VAL A 31 0.85 4.11 -2.09
N ILE A 32 0.18 4.66 -3.10
CA ILE A 32 -0.71 3.93 -3.99
C ILE A 32 0.03 3.66 -5.29
N TYR A 33 -0.16 2.47 -5.86
CA TYR A 33 0.40 2.14 -7.17
C TYR A 33 0.12 3.25 -8.21
N GLY A 34 1.16 3.66 -8.94
CA GLY A 34 1.11 4.79 -9.86
C GLY A 34 1.04 6.17 -9.18
N HIS A 35 1.39 6.28 -7.90
CA HIS A 35 1.43 7.50 -7.10
C HIS A 35 0.09 8.27 -7.05
N ASN A 36 -1.01 7.55 -6.89
CA ASN A 36 -2.37 8.11 -6.92
C ASN A 36 -2.90 8.58 -5.54
N GLN A 37 -2.05 8.63 -4.50
CA GLN A 37 -2.47 8.97 -3.14
C GLN A 37 -3.21 10.32 -3.02
N ASP A 38 -2.83 11.32 -3.82
CA ASP A 38 -3.46 12.65 -3.81
C ASP A 38 -4.91 12.65 -4.30
N LYS A 39 -5.36 11.54 -4.89
CA LYS A 39 -6.73 11.42 -5.34
C LYS A 39 -7.65 10.94 -4.21
N LEU A 40 -7.13 10.24 -3.19
CA LEU A 40 -7.94 9.83 -2.04
C LEU A 40 -8.35 11.04 -1.19
N PRO A 41 -9.55 11.03 -0.57
CA PRO A 41 -9.98 12.09 0.35
C PRO A 41 -9.17 12.12 1.66
N LYS A 42 -8.47 11.04 2.01
CA LYS A 42 -7.61 10.91 3.18
C LYS A 42 -6.53 9.85 2.94
N PRO A 43 -5.42 9.83 3.69
CA PRO A 43 -4.39 8.80 3.56
C PRO A 43 -4.96 7.39 3.67
N ILE A 44 -4.45 6.46 2.86
CA ILE A 44 -4.94 5.07 2.83
C ILE A 44 -4.79 4.37 4.19
N THR A 45 -3.78 4.71 4.98
CA THR A 45 -3.59 4.18 6.35
C THR A 45 -4.62 4.69 7.37
N SER A 46 -5.44 5.68 7.00
CA SER A 46 -6.53 6.23 7.81
C SER A 46 -7.93 5.81 7.32
N MET A 47 -7.98 4.99 6.28
CA MET A 47 -9.22 4.42 5.74
C MET A 47 -9.61 3.16 6.50
N THR A 48 -10.92 2.96 6.67
CA THR A 48 -11.46 1.67 7.14
C THR A 48 -11.42 0.65 6.00
N LEU A 49 -11.55 -0.64 6.31
CA LEU A 49 -11.68 -1.67 5.26
C LEU A 49 -12.87 -1.39 4.34
N GLY A 50 -14.00 -0.89 4.87
CA GLY A 50 -15.15 -0.47 4.06
C GLY A 50 -14.81 0.67 3.10
N ASP A 51 -14.13 1.72 3.60
CA ASP A 51 -13.66 2.83 2.76
C ASP A 51 -12.79 2.33 1.59
N LEU A 52 -11.97 1.29 1.80
CA LEU A 52 -11.07 0.73 0.78
C LEU A 52 -11.77 -0.16 -0.24
N VAL A 53 -12.80 -0.88 0.19
CA VAL A 53 -13.65 -1.71 -0.68
C VAL A 53 -14.50 -0.83 -1.60
N ASP A 54 -14.93 0.33 -1.12
CA ASP A 54 -15.77 1.27 -1.88
C ASP A 54 -14.94 2.26 -2.74
N ALA A 55 -13.65 2.43 -2.45
CA ALA A 55 -12.74 3.33 -3.18
C ALA A 55 -12.10 2.81 -4.51
N PRO A 56 -12.13 1.53 -4.94
CA PRO A 56 -11.22 1.04 -5.98
C PRO A 56 -11.54 1.59 -7.38
N ALA A 57 -12.77 2.03 -7.64
CA ALA A 57 -13.16 2.67 -8.91
C ALA A 57 -12.78 4.17 -8.99
N SER A 58 -12.47 4.77 -7.83
CA SER A 58 -12.01 6.12 -7.56
C SER A 58 -10.89 6.64 -8.45
N PHE A 59 -9.74 6.00 -8.25
CA PHE A 59 -8.46 6.69 -8.30
C PHE A 59 -7.46 6.03 -9.24
N ASN A 60 -7.75 4.79 -9.65
CA ASN A 60 -6.94 4.01 -10.56
C ASN A 60 -7.73 3.43 -11.74
N LYS A 61 -8.57 4.27 -12.40
CA LYS A 61 -9.36 3.88 -13.58
C LYS A 61 -8.53 3.23 -14.71
N ARG A 62 -7.24 3.56 -14.81
CA ARG A 62 -6.35 3.04 -15.87
C ARG A 62 -5.78 1.66 -15.55
N LEU A 63 -5.48 1.35 -14.29
CA LEU A 63 -4.77 0.12 -13.92
C LEU A 63 -5.69 -0.87 -13.17
N LYS A 64 -6.93 -0.47 -12.81
CA LYS A 64 -7.95 -1.31 -12.15
C LYS A 64 -7.43 -2.09 -10.93
N SER A 65 -6.46 -1.55 -10.21
CA SER A 65 -5.84 -2.20 -9.05
C SER A 65 -5.94 -1.32 -7.82
N SER A 66 -6.20 -1.93 -6.66
CA SER A 66 -6.14 -1.32 -5.33
C SER A 66 -4.79 -1.54 -4.64
N ALA A 67 -3.76 -1.96 -5.39
CA ALA A 67 -2.43 -2.22 -4.88
C ALA A 67 -1.81 -0.98 -4.20
N SER A 68 -1.45 -1.14 -2.94
CA SER A 68 -1.06 -0.02 -2.08
C SER A 68 -0.19 -0.45 -0.89
N GLY A 69 0.41 0.54 -0.25
CA GLY A 69 1.24 0.39 0.93
C GLY A 69 2.68 -0.03 0.64
N ALA A 70 3.42 -0.27 1.72
CA ALA A 70 4.88 -0.50 1.68
C ALA A 70 5.32 -1.75 0.90
N ALA A 71 4.41 -2.65 0.54
CA ALA A 71 4.71 -3.82 -0.29
C ALA A 71 3.76 -3.94 -1.50
N ILE A 72 3.01 -2.86 -1.82
CA ILE A 72 2.08 -2.78 -2.95
C ILE A 72 1.19 -4.03 -3.03
N ILE A 73 0.39 -4.23 -1.97
CA ILE A 73 -0.49 -5.39 -1.84
C ILE A 73 -1.84 -5.07 -2.48
N ASP A 74 -2.29 -5.91 -3.42
CA ASP A 74 -3.61 -5.78 -4.03
C ASP A 74 -4.70 -6.26 -3.08
N LEU A 75 -5.39 -5.31 -2.46
CA LEU A 75 -6.41 -5.56 -1.44
C LEU A 75 -7.69 -6.17 -2.04
N SER A 76 -7.91 -6.06 -3.36
CA SER A 76 -9.08 -6.67 -4.01
C SER A 76 -9.03 -8.20 -4.00
N LYS A 77 -7.83 -8.79 -3.85
CA LYS A 77 -7.62 -10.24 -3.78
C LYS A 77 -7.60 -10.80 -2.36
N SER A 78 -7.79 -9.95 -1.34
CA SER A 78 -7.76 -10.34 0.08
C SER A 78 -9.17 -10.54 0.66
N LEU A 79 -10.21 -10.42 -0.16
CA LEU A 79 -11.62 -10.52 0.24
C LEU A 79 -12.32 -11.77 -0.33
N ASP A 80 -11.55 -12.69 -0.92
CA ASP A 80 -12.02 -14.02 -1.33
C ASP A 80 -11.90 -15.03 -0.17
#